data_AF-A0A812YHD0-F1
#
_entry.id   AF-A0A812YHD0-F1
#
_cell.length_a   1.000
_cell.length_b   1.000
_cell.length_c   1.000
_cell.angle_alpha   90.00
_cell.angle_beta   90.00
_cell.angle_gamma   90.00
#
_symmetry.space_group_name_H-M   'P 1'
#
loop_
_entity.id
_entity.type
_entity.pdbx_description
1 polymer ?
#
loop_
_entity_poly.entity_id
_entity_poly.type
_entity_poly.pdbx_seq_one_letter_code
_entity_poly.pdbx_strand_id
1 'polypeptide(L)'
;MGLQCREDPDFEADDLIASYTRGFDTGEKDVFVKIISSDKDLLELVNGQVELLDSRDHQSPFLRMDVAEVWNKWGVRPHQMPDLLALMGDSADNIPGVPGIGAKRAGALLGHCGTLKAIVQQAQDVGK
;
A
#
# COMPACT_ATOMS: atom_id res chain seq x y z
N MET A 1 -10.40 -10.18 27.34
CA MET A 1 -11.13 -10.44 26.08
C MET A 1 -10.27 -11.38 25.27
N GLY A 2 -10.71 -12.61 24.96
CA GLY A 2 -9.88 -13.67 24.35
C GLY A 2 -9.51 -13.45 22.89
N LEU A 3 -9.13 -12.23 22.51
CA LEU A 3 -8.57 -11.93 21.20
C LEU A 3 -7.18 -12.56 21.11
N GLN A 4 -6.88 -13.18 19.97
CA GLN A 4 -5.55 -13.70 19.68
C GLN A 4 -4.62 -12.52 19.45
N CYS A 5 -3.53 -12.45 20.22
CA CYS A 5 -2.44 -11.51 20.02
C CYS A 5 -1.25 -12.28 19.45
N ARG A 6 -0.58 -11.69 18.46
CA ARG A 6 0.61 -12.24 17.81
C ARG A 6 1.65 -11.13 17.75
N GLU A 7 2.87 -11.48 18.13
CA GLU A 7 4.06 -10.65 18.03
C GLU A 7 5.22 -11.57 17.66
N ASP A 8 6.22 -11.02 16.99
CA ASP A 8 7.44 -11.72 16.62
C ASP A 8 8.64 -10.78 16.83
N PRO A 9 9.76 -11.24 17.41
CA PRO A 9 10.93 -10.40 17.64
C PRO A 9 11.71 -10.06 16.36
N ASP A 10 11.54 -10.83 15.29
CA ASP A 10 12.32 -10.72 14.05
C ASP A 10 11.54 -10.07 12.89
N PHE A 11 10.22 -9.94 13.03
CA PHE A 11 9.32 -9.42 11.99
C PHE A 11 8.42 -8.30 12.49
N GLU A 12 8.11 -7.36 11.61
CA GLU A 12 7.22 -6.26 11.91
C GLU A 12 5.74 -6.71 11.86
N ALA A 13 4.85 -5.88 12.41
CA ALA A 13 3.43 -6.23 12.49
C ALA A 13 2.79 -6.33 11.10
N ASP A 14 3.25 -5.52 10.16
CA ASP A 14 2.85 -5.52 8.75
C ASP A 14 3.28 -6.82 8.03
N ASP A 15 4.48 -7.35 8.29
CA ASP A 15 4.94 -8.66 7.79
C ASP A 15 3.99 -9.78 8.23
N LEU A 16 3.59 -9.76 9.51
CA LEU A 16 2.63 -10.73 10.05
C LEU A 16 1.27 -10.55 9.40
N ILE A 17 0.77 -9.31 9.28
CA ILE A 17 -0.52 -8.99 8.65
C ILE A 17 -0.52 -9.45 7.19
N ALA A 18 0.54 -9.17 6.41
CA ALA A 18 0.69 -9.59 5.03
C ALA A 18 0.69 -11.11 4.92
N SER A 19 1.42 -11.80 5.81
CA SER A 19 1.47 -13.26 5.87
C SER A 19 0.11 -13.89 6.15
N TYR A 20 -0.63 -13.37 7.13
CA TYR A 20 -1.98 -13.84 7.43
C TYR A 20 -2.96 -13.53 6.30
N THR A 21 -2.91 -12.32 5.75
CA THR A 21 -3.80 -11.87 4.67
C THR A 21 -3.62 -12.76 3.43
N ARG A 22 -2.37 -13.07 3.06
CA ARG A 22 -2.06 -14.02 1.98
C ARG A 22 -2.50 -15.45 2.31
N GLY A 23 -2.39 -15.85 3.57
CA GLY A 23 -2.89 -17.15 4.04
C GLY A 23 -4.41 -17.30 3.95
N PHE A 24 -5.17 -16.20 3.95
CA PHE A 24 -6.62 -16.17 3.74
C PHE A 24 -7.02 -15.87 2.28
N ASP A 25 -6.08 -15.47 1.43
CA ASP A 25 -6.23 -15.39 -0.03
C ASP A 25 -6.14 -16.80 -0.65
N THR A 26 -7.00 -17.70 -0.16
CA THR A 26 -7.03 -19.12 -0.56
C THR A 26 -7.89 -19.36 -1.80
N GLY A 27 -8.51 -18.31 -2.36
CA GLY A 27 -9.55 -18.43 -3.38
C GLY A 27 -10.90 -18.93 -2.84
N GLU A 28 -11.01 -19.18 -1.53
CA GLU A 28 -12.27 -19.44 -0.86
C GLU A 28 -13.10 -18.15 -0.85
N LYS A 29 -14.29 -18.20 -1.45
CA LYS A 29 -15.12 -17.01 -1.72
C LYS A 29 -15.74 -16.38 -0.47
N ASP A 30 -15.63 -17.04 0.69
CA ASP A 30 -16.41 -16.71 1.88
C ASP A 30 -15.59 -16.02 2.99
N VAL A 31 -14.29 -15.79 2.77
CA VAL A 31 -13.44 -15.08 3.73
C VAL A 31 -13.19 -13.66 3.25
N PHE A 32 -13.50 -12.69 4.12
CA PHE A 32 -13.19 -11.28 3.93
C PHE A 32 -12.27 -10.80 5.05
N VAL A 33 -11.17 -10.14 4.67
CA VAL A 33 -10.17 -9.63 5.62
C VAL A 33 -10.34 -8.12 5.76
N LYS A 34 -10.43 -7.65 7.01
CA LYS A 34 -10.44 -6.22 7.34
C LYS A 34 -9.20 -5.89 8.14
N ILE A 35 -8.34 -5.05 7.57
CA ILE A 35 -7.13 -4.56 8.21
C ILE A 35 -7.48 -3.21 8.85
N ILE A 36 -7.30 -3.05 10.16
CA ILE A 36 -7.51 -1.76 10.83
C ILE A 36 -6.13 -1.17 11.11
N SER A 37 -5.72 -0.20 10.31
CA SER A 37 -4.42 0.46 10.43
C SER A 37 -4.41 1.78 9.69
N SER A 38 -3.55 2.70 10.14
CA SER A 38 -3.20 3.93 9.42
C SER A 38 -1.96 3.77 8.54
N ASP A 39 -1.33 2.62 8.58
CA ASP A 39 -0.14 2.35 7.79
C ASP A 39 -0.46 2.34 6.29
N LYS A 40 0.35 3.02 5.49
CA LYS A 40 0.14 3.10 4.04
C LYS A 40 0.73 1.91 3.31
N ASP A 41 1.71 1.22 3.90
CA ASP A 41 2.34 0.07 3.27
C ASP A 41 1.33 -1.08 3.10
N LEU A 42 0.45 -1.25 4.09
CA LEU A 42 -0.64 -2.23 4.07
C LEU A 42 -1.68 -2.00 2.96
N LEU A 43 -1.69 -0.84 2.29
CA LEU A 43 -2.57 -0.61 1.13
C LEU A 43 -2.22 -1.51 -0.06
N GLU A 44 -1.02 -2.07 -0.12
CA GLU A 44 -0.66 -3.03 -1.17
C GLU A 44 -1.49 -4.33 -1.11
N LEU A 45 -1.95 -4.69 0.08
CA LEU A 45 -2.71 -5.92 0.34
C LEU A 45 -4.18 -5.80 -0.09
N VAL A 46 -4.67 -4.59 -0.33
CA VAL A 46 -6.07 -4.31 -0.68
C VAL A 46 -6.43 -4.96 -2.01
N ASN A 47 -7.50 -5.75 -2.02
CA ASN A 47 -7.99 -6.46 -3.20
C ASN A 47 -9.51 -6.66 -3.13
N GLY A 48 -10.08 -7.62 -3.87
CA GLY A 48 -11.52 -7.89 -3.86
C GLY A 48 -12.08 -8.47 -2.55
N GLN A 49 -11.22 -9.01 -1.69
CA GLN A 49 -11.57 -9.65 -0.41
C GLN A 49 -10.90 -8.97 0.80
N VAL A 50 -9.92 -8.12 0.57
CA VAL A 50 -9.16 -7.41 1.60
C VAL A 50 -9.45 -5.92 1.51
N GLU A 51 -9.91 -5.33 2.62
CA GLU A 51 -10.09 -3.88 2.77
C GLU A 51 -9.30 -3.35 3.96
N LEU A 52 -8.83 -2.11 3.86
CA LEU A 52 -8.17 -1.40 4.95
C LEU A 52 -9.11 -0.34 5.53
N LEU A 53 -9.20 -0.26 6.85
CA LEU A 53 -9.98 0.71 7.60
C LEU A 53 -9.00 1.66 8.30
N ASP A 54 -8.83 2.85 7.73
CA ASP A 54 -7.93 3.87 8.24
C ASP A 54 -8.57 4.58 9.44
N SER A 55 -7.94 4.40 10.61
CA SER A 55 -8.41 4.90 11.90
C SER A 55 -8.05 6.36 12.17
N ARG A 56 -7.44 7.08 11.21
CA ARG A 56 -7.03 8.48 11.39
C ARG A 56 -8.17 9.49 11.25
N ASP A 57 -9.29 9.11 10.62
CA ASP A 57 -10.44 10.01 10.52
C ASP A 57 -11.18 10.05 11.86
N HIS A 58 -11.17 11.19 12.53
CA HIS A 58 -11.85 11.39 13.81
C HIS A 58 -13.33 11.76 13.62
N GLN A 59 -13.79 12.01 12.39
CA GLN A 59 -15.16 12.45 12.09
C GLN A 59 -16.07 11.32 11.59
N SER A 60 -15.48 10.22 11.10
CA SER A 60 -16.15 8.96 10.72
C SER A 60 -15.46 7.81 11.44
N PRO A 61 -16.15 6.74 11.87
CA PRO A 61 -15.52 5.68 12.67
C PRO A 61 -14.28 5.05 11.99
N PHE A 62 -14.24 4.98 10.65
CA PHE A 62 -13.07 4.61 9.85
C PHE A 62 -13.21 5.13 8.42
N LEU A 63 -12.10 5.50 7.76
CA LEU A 63 -12.06 5.69 6.30
C LEU A 63 -11.79 4.33 5.63
N ARG A 64 -12.76 3.83 4.87
CA ARG A 64 -12.63 2.56 4.16
C ARG A 64 -11.82 2.73 2.88
N MET A 65 -10.73 1.98 2.78
CA MET A 65 -9.83 1.90 1.63
C MET A 65 -10.03 0.56 0.92
N ASP A 66 -10.83 0.56 -0.14
CA ASP A 66 -10.92 -0.54 -1.11
C ASP A 66 -10.11 -0.22 -2.38
N VAL A 67 -10.10 -1.12 -3.36
CA VAL A 67 -9.33 -0.94 -4.61
C VAL A 67 -9.70 0.37 -5.34
N ALA A 68 -10.97 0.74 -5.33
CA ALA A 68 -11.44 1.96 -5.98
C ALA A 68 -10.97 3.19 -5.19
N GLU A 69 -11.05 3.15 -3.87
CA GLU A 69 -10.61 4.26 -3.03
C GLU A 69 -9.08 4.44 -3.04
N VAL A 70 -8.31 3.35 -3.10
CA VAL A 70 -6.85 3.42 -3.32
C VAL A 70 -6.55 4.15 -4.63
N TRP A 71 -7.24 3.80 -5.70
CA TRP A 71 -7.09 4.49 -6.99
C TRP A 71 -7.48 5.96 -6.91
N ASN A 72 -8.62 6.28 -6.31
CA ASN A 72 -9.12 7.65 -6.20
C ASN A 72 -8.14 8.55 -5.41
N LYS A 73 -7.58 8.01 -4.32
CA LYS A 73 -6.70 8.75 -3.42
C LYS A 73 -5.26 8.85 -3.96
N TRP A 74 -4.73 7.78 -4.53
CA TRP A 74 -3.30 7.67 -4.87
C TRP A 74 -3.00 7.67 -6.37
N GLY A 75 -4.02 7.48 -7.22
CA GLY A 75 -3.86 7.42 -8.67
C GLY A 75 -3.14 6.17 -9.17
N VAL A 76 -2.99 5.14 -8.33
CA VAL A 76 -2.33 3.87 -8.65
C VAL A 76 -3.15 2.69 -8.13
N ARG A 77 -2.87 1.48 -8.61
CA ARG A 77 -3.47 0.24 -8.08
C ARG A 77 -2.79 -0.19 -6.77
N PRO A 78 -3.43 -0.99 -5.91
CA PRO A 78 -2.83 -1.52 -4.68
C PRO A 78 -1.41 -2.09 -4.87
N HIS A 79 -1.21 -2.98 -5.86
CA HIS A 79 0.10 -3.57 -6.15
C HIS A 79 1.19 -2.57 -6.59
N GLN A 80 0.84 -1.31 -6.86
CA GLN A 80 1.78 -0.24 -7.22
C GLN A 80 2.06 0.70 -6.03
N MET A 81 1.45 0.47 -4.87
CA MET A 81 1.67 1.28 -3.67
C MET A 81 3.15 1.28 -3.22
N PRO A 82 3.87 0.14 -3.18
CA PRO A 82 5.29 0.15 -2.82
C PRO A 82 6.14 0.98 -3.78
N ASP A 83 5.88 0.85 -5.10
CA ASP A 83 6.57 1.64 -6.13
C ASP A 83 6.25 3.13 -6.01
N LEU A 84 5.01 3.48 -5.65
CA LEU A 84 4.59 4.87 -5.42
C LEU A 84 5.36 5.46 -4.24
N LEU A 85 5.39 4.77 -3.11
CA LEU A 85 6.07 5.20 -1.89
C LEU A 85 7.59 5.27 -2.08
N ALA A 86 8.19 4.33 -2.82
CA ALA A 86 9.60 4.41 -3.19
C ALA A 86 9.95 5.67 -4.00
N LEU A 87 9.02 6.18 -4.82
CA LEU A 87 9.22 7.40 -5.59
C LEU A 87 8.97 8.67 -4.76
N MET A 88 7.88 8.71 -4.01
CA MET A 88 7.46 9.93 -3.30
C MET A 88 7.98 10.06 -1.87
N GLY A 89 8.51 8.97 -1.31
CA GLY A 89 8.90 8.83 0.09
C GLY A 89 7.72 8.56 1.02
N ASP A 90 8.03 8.22 2.27
CA ASP A 90 7.05 8.21 3.35
C ASP A 90 7.57 9.01 4.55
N SER A 91 6.87 10.10 4.87
CA SER A 91 7.20 10.94 6.02
C SER A 91 6.92 10.28 7.36
N ALA A 92 6.00 9.31 7.42
CA ALA A 92 5.71 8.58 8.65
C ALA A 92 6.92 7.75 9.08
N ASP A 93 7.62 7.14 8.10
CA ASP A 93 8.78 6.27 8.31
C ASP A 93 10.11 6.99 8.08
N ASN A 94 10.07 8.31 7.90
CA ASN A 94 11.24 9.16 7.65
C ASN A 94 12.06 8.69 6.41
N ILE A 95 11.36 8.16 5.40
CA ILE A 95 11.94 7.72 4.12
C ILE A 95 11.85 8.88 3.11
N PRO A 96 12.98 9.46 2.67
CA PRO A 96 12.96 10.53 1.69
C PRO A 96 12.60 10.00 0.30
N GLY A 97 11.73 10.73 -0.40
CA GLY A 97 11.43 10.47 -1.81
C GLY A 97 12.43 11.10 -2.78
N VAL A 98 12.21 10.84 -4.06
CA VAL A 98 12.97 11.48 -5.14
C VAL A 98 12.61 12.98 -5.19
N PRO A 99 13.60 13.91 -5.14
CA PRO A 99 13.33 15.33 -5.15
C PRO A 99 12.43 15.78 -6.30
N GLY A 100 11.34 16.46 -5.98
CA GLY A 100 10.38 16.95 -6.96
C GLY A 100 9.39 15.90 -7.50
N ILE A 101 9.41 14.66 -7.01
CA ILE A 101 8.44 13.61 -7.35
C ILE A 101 7.51 13.38 -6.16
N GLY A 102 6.37 14.06 -6.13
CA GLY A 102 5.29 13.77 -5.18
C GLY A 102 4.28 12.75 -5.74
N ALA A 103 3.28 12.36 -4.93
CA ALA A 103 2.25 11.36 -5.27
C ALA A 103 1.70 11.47 -6.70
N LYS A 104 1.30 12.67 -7.12
CA LYS A 104 0.74 12.92 -8.46
C LYS A 104 1.72 12.61 -9.58
N ARG A 105 3.00 12.99 -9.43
CA ARG A 105 4.05 12.73 -10.43
C ARG A 105 4.44 11.26 -10.43
N ALA A 106 4.60 10.67 -9.25
CA ALA A 106 4.88 9.24 -9.10
C ALA A 106 3.77 8.39 -9.75
N GLY A 107 2.50 8.67 -9.45
CA GLY A 107 1.36 7.97 -10.04
C GLY A 107 1.29 8.13 -11.58
N ALA A 108 1.59 9.31 -12.11
CA ALA A 108 1.65 9.50 -13.56
C ALA A 108 2.77 8.68 -14.22
N LEU A 109 3.95 8.61 -13.59
CA LEU A 109 5.08 7.80 -14.08
C LEU A 109 4.73 6.31 -14.04
N LEU A 110 4.12 5.83 -12.96
CA LEU A 110 3.68 4.44 -12.82
C LEU A 110 2.53 4.11 -13.77
N GLY A 111 1.63 5.04 -14.04
CA GLY A 111 0.60 4.87 -15.06
C GLY A 111 1.17 4.74 -16.48
N HIS A 112 2.29 5.42 -16.77
CA HIS A 112 2.94 5.36 -18.07
C HIS A 112 3.88 4.15 -18.22
N CYS A 113 4.69 3.86 -17.20
CA CYS A 113 5.77 2.88 -17.26
C CYS A 113 5.39 1.53 -16.64
N GLY A 114 4.30 1.48 -15.88
CA GLY A 114 3.81 0.29 -15.17
C GLY A 114 4.53 0.02 -13.84
N THR A 115 5.87 0.05 -13.84
CA THR A 115 6.71 -0.35 -12.69
C THR A 115 7.84 0.62 -12.41
N LEU A 116 8.32 0.66 -11.17
CA LEU A 116 9.52 1.41 -10.78
C LEU A 116 10.75 1.03 -11.62
N LYS A 117 10.94 -0.27 -11.90
CA LYS A 117 12.03 -0.77 -12.74
C LYS A 117 12.00 -0.16 -14.14
N ALA A 118 10.83 -0.09 -14.76
CA ALA A 118 10.67 0.51 -16.09
C ALA A 118 10.96 2.03 -16.08
N ILE A 119 10.54 2.74 -15.02
CA ILE A 119 10.84 4.17 -14.83
C ILE A 119 12.36 4.40 -14.79
N VAL A 120 13.07 3.62 -13.98
CA VAL A 120 14.53 3.74 -13.85
C VAL A 120 15.23 3.43 -15.17
N GLN A 121 14.79 2.39 -15.88
CA GLN A 121 15.37 2.02 -17.17
C GLN A 121 15.19 3.14 -18.22
N GLN A 122 14.01 3.72 -18.32
CA GLN A 122 13.73 4.81 -19.26
C GLN A 122 14.49 6.09 -18.90
N ALA A 123 14.66 6.40 -17.61
CA ALA A 123 15.42 7.56 -17.17
C ALA A 123 16.91 7.48 -17.58
N GLN A 124 17.49 6.29 -17.60
CA GLN A 124 18.86 6.07 -18.04
C GLN A 124 19.05 6.28 -19.55
N ASP A 125 18.00 6.10 -20.34
CA ASP A 125 18.04 6.28 -21.80
C ASP A 125 17.86 7.74 -22.24
N VAL A 126 17.19 8.58 -21.44
CA VAL A 126 17.03 10.02 -21.70
C VAL A 126 18.32 10.82 -21.46
N GLY A 127 19.28 10.25 -20.72
CA GLY A 127 20.58 10.86 -20.43
C GLY A 127 21.71 10.53 -21.43
N LYS A 128 21.40 9.89 -22.55
CA LYS A 128 22.31 9.67 -23.70
C LYS A 128 22.00 10.64 -24.82
#